data_AF-A0A2E4VGM1-F1
#
_entry.id   AF-A0A2E4VGM1-F1
#
_cell.length_a   1.000
_cell.length_b   1.000
_cell.length_c   1.000
_cell.angle_alpha   90.00
_cell.angle_beta   90.00
_cell.angle_gamma   90.00
#
_symmetry.space_group_name_H-M   'P 1'
#
loop_
_entity.id
_entity.type
_entity.pdbx_description
1 polymer ?
#
loop_
_entity_poly.entity_id
_entity_poly.type
_entity_poly.pdbx_seq_one_letter_code
_entity_poly.pdbx_strand_id
1 'polypeptide(L)'
;MTVKNNNQLIEIMTLLMLVNTQSRRFGVLSIDLIIDQVKEPLLKKGLQMFVNGRDDRNIRDTLSVEIGSSDNYQNLVVEGVCMLAS
;
A
#
# COMPACT_ATOMS: atom_id res chain seq x y z
N MET A 1 -7.89 25.14 2.33
CA MET A 1 -8.41 23.95 1.60
C MET A 1 -7.38 22.80 1.63
N THR A 2 -6.81 22.49 2.81
CA THR A 2 -5.68 21.57 2.99
C THR A 2 -5.99 20.34 3.84
N VAL A 3 -7.16 20.31 4.51
CA VAL A 3 -7.52 19.24 5.47
C VAL A 3 -7.78 17.89 4.79
N LYS A 4 -8.18 17.87 3.50
CA LYS A 4 -8.45 16.61 2.78
C LYS A 4 -7.21 15.71 2.66
N ASN A 5 -6.02 16.27 2.43
CA ASN A 5 -4.83 15.48 2.15
C ASN A 5 -4.30 14.76 3.41
N ASN A 6 -4.27 15.45 4.56
CA ASN A 6 -3.68 14.89 5.78
C ASN A 6 -4.47 13.69 6.34
N ASN A 7 -5.80 13.71 6.28
CA ASN A 7 -6.60 12.60 6.80
C ASN A 7 -6.40 11.34 5.96
N GLN A 8 -6.31 11.49 4.63
CA GLN A 8 -6.06 10.37 3.71
C GLN A 8 -4.67 9.75 3.92
N LEU A 9 -3.65 10.58 4.20
CA LEU A 9 -2.30 10.09 4.53
C LEU A 9 -2.30 9.30 5.85
N ILE A 10 -2.99 9.80 6.87
CA ILE A 10 -3.11 9.12 8.18
C ILE A 10 -3.84 7.78 8.02
N GLU A 11 -4.93 7.75 7.25
CA GLU A 11 -5.69 6.53 6.96
C GLU A 11 -4.80 5.46 6.30
N ILE A 12 -3.98 5.85 5.32
CA ILE A 12 -3.09 4.90 4.64
C ILE A 12 -1.97 4.41 5.54
N MET A 13 -1.35 5.29 6.34
CA MET A 13 -0.32 4.88 7.29
C MET A 13 -0.89 3.87 8.29
N THR A 14 -2.11 4.13 8.77
CA THR A 14 -2.82 3.23 9.68
C THR A 14 -3.10 1.88 9.02
N LEU A 15 -3.55 1.87 7.75
CA LEU A 15 -3.78 0.64 7.01
C LEU A 15 -2.47 -0.15 6.79
N LEU A 16 -1.39 0.50 6.38
CA LEU A 16 -0.10 -0.13 6.14
C LEU A 16 0.46 -0.76 7.44
N MET A 17 0.35 -0.06 8.58
CA MET A 17 0.73 -0.64 9.88
C MET A 17 -0.13 -1.84 10.26
N LEU A 18 -1.45 -1.79 9.99
CA LEU A 18 -2.36 -2.90 10.23
C LEU A 18 -1.96 -4.10 9.38
N VAL A 19 -1.72 -3.89 8.08
CA VAL A 19 -1.30 -4.93 7.14
C VAL A 19 0.03 -5.56 7.58
N ASN A 20 1.03 -4.77 7.95
CA ASN A 20 2.29 -5.28 8.48
C ASN A 20 2.09 -6.14 9.74
N THR A 21 1.27 -5.66 10.67
CA THR A 21 1.01 -6.37 11.94
C THR A 21 0.28 -7.70 11.69
N GLN A 22 -0.74 -7.69 10.84
CA GLN A 22 -1.53 -8.88 10.52
C GLN A 22 -0.69 -9.90 9.74
N SER A 23 0.00 -9.48 8.68
CA SER A 23 0.84 -10.36 7.86
C SER A 23 1.97 -11.01 8.66
N ARG A 24 2.61 -10.28 9.58
CA ARG A 24 3.64 -10.84 10.47
C ARG A 24 3.08 -11.82 11.51
N ARG A 25 1.87 -11.59 12.01
CA ARG A 25 1.30 -12.39 13.10
C ARG A 25 0.57 -13.64 12.59
N PHE A 26 -0.09 -13.54 11.44
CA PHE A 26 -1.00 -14.56 10.92
C PHE A 26 -0.63 -15.04 9.49
N GLY A 27 0.42 -14.49 8.91
CA GLY A 27 0.89 -14.80 7.56
C GLY A 27 0.33 -13.87 6.50
N VAL A 28 1.02 -13.78 5.36
CA VAL A 28 0.68 -12.83 4.28
C VAL A 28 -0.69 -13.06 3.65
N LEU A 29 -1.23 -14.28 3.69
CA LEU A 29 -2.57 -14.57 3.15
C LEU A 29 -3.69 -14.09 4.09
N SER A 30 -3.39 -13.75 5.35
CA SER A 30 -4.41 -13.30 6.30
C SER A 30 -4.96 -11.91 5.97
N ILE A 31 -4.35 -11.18 5.04
CA ILE A 31 -4.74 -9.81 4.70
C ILE A 31 -5.65 -9.72 3.46
N ASP A 32 -5.99 -10.83 2.80
CA ASP A 32 -6.84 -10.81 1.59
C ASP A 32 -8.20 -10.12 1.85
N LEU A 33 -8.82 -10.40 3.00
CA LEU A 33 -10.07 -9.76 3.41
C LEU A 33 -9.93 -8.24 3.64
N ILE A 34 -8.73 -7.78 4.00
CA ILE A 34 -8.44 -6.35 4.17
C ILE A 34 -8.31 -5.69 2.79
N ILE A 35 -7.59 -6.34 1.88
CA ILE A 35 -7.36 -5.88 0.50
C ILE A 35 -8.68 -5.74 -0.27
N ASP A 36 -9.62 -6.66 -0.07
CA ASP A 36 -10.93 -6.60 -0.73
C ASP A 36 -11.74 -5.36 -0.36
N GLN A 37 -11.53 -4.81 0.84
CA GLN A 37 -12.20 -3.61 1.33
C GLN A 37 -11.51 -2.30 0.89
N VAL A 38 -10.29 -2.38 0.36
CA VAL A 38 -9.56 -1.21 -0.15
C VAL A 38 -10.22 -0.72 -1.43
N LYS A 39 -10.68 0.55 -1.41
CA LYS A 39 -11.34 1.18 -2.57
C LYS A 39 -10.38 1.88 -3.51
N GLU A 40 -9.22 2.30 -3.01
CA GLU A 40 -8.26 3.04 -3.83
C GLU A 40 -7.48 2.05 -4.72
N PRO A 41 -7.53 2.19 -6.06
CA PRO A 41 -6.99 1.21 -6.99
C PRO A 41 -5.48 0.97 -6.87
N LEU A 42 -4.67 2.03 -6.69
CA LEU A 42 -3.21 1.93 -6.63
C LEU A 42 -2.77 1.15 -5.38
N LEU A 43 -3.35 1.48 -4.23
CA LEU A 43 -3.11 0.80 -2.96
C LEU A 43 -3.58 -0.65 -2.99
N LYS A 44 -4.78 -0.90 -3.53
CA LYS A 44 -5.28 -2.27 -3.68
C LYS A 44 -4.32 -3.10 -4.53
N LYS A 45 -3.87 -2.56 -5.67
CA LYS A 45 -2.92 -3.22 -6.55
C LYS A 45 -1.59 -3.49 -5.85
N GLY A 46 -1.02 -2.49 -5.16
CA GLY A 46 0.22 -2.66 -4.41
C GLY A 46 0.13 -3.75 -3.36
N LEU A 47 -0.94 -3.76 -2.56
CA LEU A 47 -1.15 -4.79 -1.54
C LEU A 47 -1.36 -6.19 -2.16
N GLN A 48 -2.05 -6.30 -3.29
CA GLN A 48 -2.15 -7.56 -4.02
C GLN A 48 -0.79 -8.05 -4.52
N MET A 49 0.06 -7.15 -5.03
CA MET A 49 1.42 -7.51 -5.43
C MET A 49 2.25 -8.02 -4.25
N PHE A 50 2.12 -7.39 -3.09
CA PHE A 50 2.73 -7.85 -1.85
C PHE A 50 2.23 -9.25 -1.43
N VAL A 51 0.92 -9.50 -1.43
CA VAL A 51 0.37 -10.85 -1.13
C VAL A 51 0.86 -11.91 -2.10
N ASN A 52 0.98 -11.55 -3.37
CA ASN A 52 1.51 -12.44 -4.40
C ASN A 52 3.03 -12.67 -4.29
N GLY A 53 3.70 -12.13 -3.27
CA GLY A 53 5.12 -12.35 -2.99
C GLY A 53 6.06 -11.66 -3.96
N ARG A 54 5.63 -10.55 -4.59
CA ARG A 54 6.52 -9.75 -5.44
C ARG A 54 7.52 -8.97 -4.59
N ASP A 55 8.75 -8.85 -5.08
CA ASP A 55 9.79 -8.07 -4.41
C ASP A 55 9.55 -6.55 -4.51
N ASP A 56 10.24 -5.81 -3.64
CA ASP A 56 10.14 -4.36 -3.53
C ASP A 56 10.42 -3.64 -4.85
N ARG A 57 11.42 -4.10 -5.61
CA ARG A 57 11.81 -3.51 -6.91
C ARG A 57 10.70 -3.68 -7.94
N ASN A 58 10.13 -4.88 -8.05
CA ASN A 58 9.04 -5.15 -8.99
C ASN A 58 7.77 -4.37 -8.64
N ILE A 59 7.48 -4.25 -7.34
CA ILE A 59 6.37 -3.42 -6.83
C ILE A 59 6.61 -1.96 -7.19
N ARG A 60 7.79 -1.41 -6.87
CA ARG A 60 8.14 -0.02 -7.17
C ARG A 60 8.04 0.26 -8.65
N ASP A 61 8.69 -0.53 -9.50
CA ASP A 61 8.70 -0.32 -10.95
C ASP A 61 7.28 -0.33 -11.54
N THR A 62 6.42 -1.25 -11.08
CA THR A 62 5.04 -1.33 -11.58
C THR A 62 4.21 -0.14 -11.14
N LEU A 63 4.24 0.20 -9.85
CA LEU A 63 3.40 1.27 -9.32
C LEU A 63 3.91 2.66 -9.74
N SER A 64 5.23 2.84 -9.85
CA SER A 64 5.85 4.11 -10.28
C SER A 64 5.48 4.51 -11.72
N VAL A 65 5.18 3.55 -12.59
CA VAL A 65 4.71 3.82 -13.96
C VAL A 65 3.28 4.38 -13.97
N GLU A 66 2.48 4.06 -12.95
CA GLU A 66 1.06 4.44 -12.88
C GLU A 66 0.82 5.80 -12.20
N ILE A 67 1.81 6.30 -11.47
CA ILE A 67 1.67 7.53 -10.69
C ILE A 67 2.24 8.74 -11.44
N GLY A 68 1.57 9.88 -11.29
CA GLY A 68 2.08 11.15 -11.78
C GLY A 68 3.13 11.71 -10.82
N SER A 69 4.13 12.44 -11.34
CA SER A 69 5.32 12.92 -10.60
C SER A 69 5.07 13.83 -9.37
N SER A 70 3.82 14.10 -8.96
CA SER A 70 3.53 15.18 -8.00
C SER A 70 2.51 14.86 -6.90
N ASP A 71 2.09 13.60 -6.69
CA ASP A 71 1.15 13.27 -5.62
C ASP A 71 1.83 12.57 -4.43
N ASN A 72 1.88 13.28 -3.29
CA ASN A 72 2.42 12.77 -2.04
C ASN A 72 1.68 11.52 -1.54
N TYR A 73 0.37 11.43 -1.80
CA TYR A 73 -0.43 10.25 -1.45
C TYR A 73 0.05 9.02 -2.21
N GLN A 74 0.21 9.17 -3.53
CA GLN A 74 0.66 8.09 -4.40
C GLN A 74 2.07 7.63 -4.06
N ASN A 75 2.99 8.57 -3.80
CA ASN A 75 4.35 8.26 -3.36
C ASN A 75 4.36 7.48 -2.03
N LEU A 76 3.50 7.87 -1.07
CA LEU A 76 3.37 7.16 0.20
C LEU A 76 2.85 5.74 0.01
N VAL A 77 1.91 5.51 -0.92
CA VAL A 77 1.44 4.16 -1.25
C VAL A 77 2.59 3.30 -1.77
N VAL A 78 3.35 3.80 -2.74
CA VAL A 78 4.45 3.03 -3.35
C VAL A 78 5.49 2.65 -2.29
N GLU A 79 6.02 3.63 -1.57
CA GLU A 79 7.06 3.38 -0.58
C GLU A 79 6.54 2.54 0.59
N GLY A 80 5.30 2.80 1.04
CA GLY A 80 4.67 2.06 2.12
C GLY A 80 4.49 0.59 1.80
N VAL A 81 4.04 0.26 0.58
CA VAL A 81 3.89 -1.14 0.14
C VAL A 81 5.26 -1.79 -0.05
N CYS A 82 6.26 -1.09 -0.59
CA CYS A 82 7.63 -1.62 -0.71
C CYS A 82 8.23 -1.99 0.65
N MET A 83 7.97 -1.18 1.69
CA MET A 83 8.41 -1.48 3.06
C MET A 83 7.77 -2.75 3.65
N LEU A 84 6.58 -3.16 3.18
CA LEU A 84 5.96 -4.42 3.60
C LEU A 84 6.68 -5.64 3.00
N ALA A 85 7.18 -5.49 1.77
CA ALA A 85 7.87 -6.54 1.01
C ALA A 85 9.37 -6.65 1.34
N SER A 86 9.92 -5.75 2.16
CA SER A 86 11.34 -5.67 2.53
C SER A 86 11.70 -6.54 3.74
#